data_AF-A0A554J675-F1
#
_entry.id   AF-A0A554J675-F1
#
_cell.length_a   1.000
_cell.length_b   1.000
_cell.length_c   1.000
_cell.angle_alpha   90.00
_cell.angle_beta   90.00
_cell.angle_gamma   90.00
#
_symmetry.space_group_name_H-M   'P 1'
#
loop_
_entity.id
_entity.type
_entity.pdbx_description
1 polymer ?
#
loop_
_entity_poly.entity_id
_entity_poly.type
_entity_poly.pdbx_seq_one_letter_code
_entity_poly.pdbx_strand_id
1 'polypeptide(L)'
;MKNILHMGKAELLMLTAEDVPRSLTAEEVLHMATALGAFWRYDYAAAELGRAGMHALLKSGLHSDGFFVSKILLAPESIRTILSHQIVMRLRDAQIPTPEYVAGVPDGATALGTQIANIVGAREARMEKTDGRIVLTTDLPDGATLLLVEDFCTRGTGFV
;
A
#
# COMPACT_ATOMS: atom_id res chain seq x y z
N MET A 1 -0.75 11.58 -21.16
CA MET A 1 -0.94 11.11 -19.77
C MET A 1 -2.14 10.19 -19.75
N LYS A 2 -2.02 8.98 -19.23
CA LYS A 2 -3.12 8.01 -19.23
C LYS A 2 -4.17 8.40 -18.19
N ASN A 3 -5.46 8.23 -18.50
CA ASN A 3 -6.55 8.54 -17.57
C ASN A 3 -6.91 7.28 -16.77
N ILE A 4 -6.42 7.20 -15.54
CA ILE A 4 -6.53 6.02 -14.68
C ILE A 4 -7.99 5.73 -14.30
N LEU A 5 -8.82 6.76 -14.11
CA LEU A 5 -10.22 6.63 -13.68
C LEU A 5 -11.12 5.93 -14.70
N HIS A 6 -10.69 5.82 -15.95
CA HIS A 6 -11.43 5.11 -17.01
C HIS A 6 -10.83 3.77 -17.39
N MET A 7 -9.75 3.35 -16.72
CA MET A 7 -9.10 2.08 -17.02
C MET A 7 -9.78 0.90 -16.35
N GLY A 8 -9.96 -0.17 -17.11
CA GLY A 8 -10.30 -1.48 -16.59
C GLY A 8 -9.10 -2.22 -16.00
N LYS A 9 -9.35 -3.37 -15.37
CA LYS A 9 -8.34 -4.22 -14.74
C LYS A 9 -7.15 -4.53 -15.66
N ALA A 10 -7.41 -4.94 -16.91
CA ALA A 10 -6.36 -5.32 -17.85
C ALA A 10 -5.45 -4.13 -18.19
N GLU A 11 -6.02 -2.95 -18.41
CA GLU A 11 -5.28 -1.73 -18.74
C GLU A 11 -4.42 -1.26 -17.56
N LEU A 12 -4.97 -1.32 -16.34
CA LEU A 12 -4.24 -0.99 -15.11
C LEU A 12 -3.03 -1.88 -14.91
N LEU A 13 -3.15 -3.19 -15.16
CA LEU A 13 -2.05 -4.14 -15.01
C LEU A 13 -0.91 -3.93 -16.01
N MET A 14 -1.21 -3.29 -17.15
CA MET A 14 -0.24 -2.93 -18.19
C MET A 14 0.44 -1.58 -17.97
N LEU A 15 0.06 -0.82 -16.94
CA LEU A 15 0.72 0.43 -16.58
C LEU A 15 2.16 0.16 -16.10
N THR A 16 3.05 1.09 -16.43
CA THR A 16 4.39 1.17 -15.81
C THR A 16 4.50 2.44 -14.95
N ALA A 17 5.59 2.58 -14.19
CA ALA A 17 5.82 3.78 -13.40
C ALA A 17 5.97 5.04 -14.28
N GLU A 18 6.54 4.90 -15.48
CA GLU A 18 6.73 5.98 -16.44
C GLU A 18 5.41 6.52 -17.01
N ASP A 19 4.35 5.70 -17.04
CA ASP A 19 3.02 6.13 -17.44
C ASP A 19 2.37 7.10 -16.44
N VAL A 20 2.87 7.11 -15.20
CA VAL A 20 2.34 7.87 -14.06
C VAL A 20 3.45 8.77 -13.46
N PRO A 21 3.96 9.76 -14.22
CA PRO A 21 5.09 10.60 -13.78
C PRO A 21 4.68 11.68 -12.76
N ARG A 22 3.48 11.58 -12.19
CA ARG A 22 2.89 12.53 -11.24
C ARG A 22 2.36 11.79 -10.02
N SER A 23 2.07 12.56 -8.96
CA SER A 23 1.32 12.04 -7.83
C SER A 23 -0.07 11.55 -8.28
N LEU A 24 -0.44 10.35 -7.87
CA LEU A 24 -1.81 9.84 -7.95
C LEU A 24 -2.71 10.63 -7.01
N THR A 25 -3.93 10.87 -7.45
CA THR A 25 -4.99 11.38 -6.58
C THR A 25 -5.56 10.24 -5.71
N ALA A 26 -6.26 10.59 -4.64
CA ALA A 26 -6.94 9.60 -3.80
C ALA A 26 -7.99 8.80 -4.58
N GLU A 27 -8.70 9.46 -5.50
CA GLU A 27 -9.71 8.82 -6.36
C GLU A 27 -9.08 7.79 -7.30
N GLU A 28 -7.89 8.07 -7.84
CA GLU A 28 -7.19 7.13 -8.72
C GLU A 28 -6.71 5.90 -7.96
N VAL A 29 -6.15 6.07 -6.75
CA VAL A 29 -5.75 4.94 -5.91
C VAL A 29 -6.96 4.09 -5.54
N LEU A 30 -8.08 4.72 -5.19
CA LEU A 30 -9.33 4.02 -4.87
C LEU A 30 -9.90 3.28 -6.08
N HIS A 31 -9.87 3.91 -7.27
CA HIS A 31 -10.29 3.28 -8.52
C HIS A 31 -9.43 2.07 -8.84
N MET A 32 -8.11 2.19 -8.75
CA MET A 32 -7.18 1.08 -8.93
C MET A 32 -7.49 -0.07 -7.98
N ALA A 33 -7.66 0.21 -6.69
CA ALA A 33 -7.99 -0.79 -5.68
C ALA A 33 -9.34 -1.48 -5.98
N THR A 34 -10.35 -0.72 -6.39
CA THR A 34 -11.68 -1.26 -6.72
C THR A 34 -11.61 -2.13 -7.98
N ALA A 35 -11.01 -1.64 -9.06
CA ALA A 35 -10.89 -2.34 -10.34
C ALA A 35 -10.05 -3.63 -10.23
N LEU A 36 -9.09 -3.67 -9.32
CA LEU A 36 -8.27 -4.86 -9.04
C LEU A 36 -8.91 -5.82 -8.03
N GLY A 37 -10.07 -5.46 -7.45
CA GLY A 37 -10.76 -6.27 -6.44
C GLY A 37 -10.11 -6.24 -5.06
N ALA A 38 -9.22 -5.27 -4.82
CA ALA A 38 -8.59 -5.04 -3.53
C ALA A 38 -9.45 -4.18 -2.59
N PHE A 39 -10.46 -3.49 -3.12
CA PHE A 39 -11.40 -2.72 -2.34
C PHE A 39 -12.83 -3.18 -2.59
N TRP A 40 -13.57 -3.39 -1.51
CA TRP A 40 -14.99 -3.70 -1.52
C TRP A 40 -15.74 -2.63 -0.72
N ARG A 41 -16.95 -2.28 -1.18
CA ARG A 41 -17.85 -1.34 -0.51
C ARG A 41 -19.28 -1.86 -0.56
N TYR A 42 -20.04 -1.61 0.51
CA TYR A 42 -21.45 -1.94 0.56
C TYR A 42 -22.29 -1.07 -0.40
N ASP A 43 -23.19 -1.70 -1.14
CA ASP A 43 -24.08 -1.04 -2.10
C ASP A 43 -25.43 -0.71 -1.45
N TYR A 44 -25.50 0.48 -0.85
CA TYR A 44 -26.73 0.99 -0.25
C TYR A 44 -27.86 1.19 -1.27
N ALA A 45 -27.55 1.56 -2.52
CA ALA A 45 -28.57 1.74 -3.55
C ALA A 45 -29.19 0.40 -3.96
N ALA A 46 -28.39 -0.67 -4.05
CA ALA A 46 -28.93 -2.01 -4.25
C ALA A 46 -29.79 -2.47 -3.06
N ALA A 47 -29.37 -2.15 -1.83
CA ALA A 47 -30.11 -2.49 -0.62
C ALA A 47 -31.49 -1.80 -0.56
N GLU A 48 -31.58 -0.53 -0.92
CA GLU A 48 -32.85 0.22 -1.03
C GLU A 48 -33.82 -0.41 -2.03
N LEU A 49 -33.28 -1.09 -3.05
CA LEU A 49 -34.06 -1.84 -4.05
C LEU A 49 -34.34 -3.30 -3.62
N GLY A 50 -34.15 -3.64 -2.35
CA GLY A 50 -34.40 -4.96 -1.79
C GLY A 50 -33.31 -6.01 -2.09
N ARG A 51 -32.15 -5.59 -2.63
CA ARG A 51 -31.00 -6.46 -2.92
C ARG A 51 -29.89 -6.24 -1.91
N ALA A 52 -30.18 -6.51 -0.63
CA ALA A 52 -29.20 -6.36 0.44
C ALA A 52 -28.00 -7.30 0.21
N GLY A 53 -26.80 -6.74 0.31
CA GLY A 53 -25.54 -7.49 0.20
C GLY A 53 -25.03 -7.97 1.56
N MET A 54 -23.82 -8.54 1.57
CA MET A 54 -23.10 -8.86 2.81
C MET A 54 -22.42 -7.60 3.37
N HIS A 55 -22.34 -7.43 4.69
CA HIS A 55 -21.47 -6.43 5.33
C HIS A 55 -20.16 -7.08 5.79
N ALA A 56 -19.06 -6.30 5.83
CA ALA A 56 -17.79 -6.79 6.34
C ALA A 56 -17.80 -6.82 7.87
N LEU A 57 -17.59 -7.99 8.47
CA LEU A 57 -17.33 -8.15 9.91
C LEU A 57 -15.82 -8.11 10.15
N LEU A 58 -15.34 -7.06 10.81
CA LEU A 58 -13.93 -6.88 11.11
C LEU A 58 -13.50 -7.77 12.29
N LYS A 59 -12.18 -8.03 12.41
CA LYS A 59 -11.61 -8.76 13.55
C LYS A 59 -11.90 -8.12 14.91
N SER A 60 -12.20 -6.82 14.92
CA SER A 60 -12.65 -6.10 16.12
C SER A 60 -14.08 -6.42 16.55
N GLY A 61 -14.83 -7.19 15.75
CA GLY A 61 -16.26 -7.43 15.93
C GLY A 61 -17.15 -6.30 15.40
N LEU A 62 -16.58 -5.23 14.85
CA LEU A 62 -17.32 -4.11 14.26
C LEU A 62 -17.68 -4.42 12.80
N HIS A 63 -18.82 -3.88 12.35
CA HIS A 63 -19.19 -3.90 10.94
C HIS A 63 -18.59 -2.70 10.21
N SER A 64 -18.23 -2.90 8.95
CA SER A 64 -17.73 -1.86 8.07
C SER A 64 -18.41 -1.93 6.70
N ASP A 65 -18.68 -0.76 6.14
CA ASP A 65 -19.21 -0.60 4.79
C ASP A 65 -18.11 -0.57 3.72
N GLY A 66 -16.86 -0.70 4.14
CA GLY A 66 -15.69 -0.80 3.28
C GLY A 66 -14.68 -1.80 3.81
N PHE A 67 -14.06 -2.55 2.91
CA PHE A 67 -13.00 -3.50 3.25
C PHE A 67 -11.89 -3.41 2.20
N PHE A 68 -10.65 -3.32 2.67
CA PHE A 68 -9.47 -3.19 1.83
C PHE A 68 -8.49 -4.33 2.10
N VAL A 69 -7.95 -4.92 1.03
CA VAL A 69 -6.95 -5.98 1.09
C VAL A 69 -5.74 -5.55 0.27
N SER A 70 -4.79 -4.91 0.95
CA SER A 70 -3.49 -4.47 0.41
C SER A 70 -2.77 -5.57 -0.37
N LYS A 71 -2.76 -6.81 0.14
CA LYS A 71 -2.14 -7.96 -0.52
C LYS A 71 -2.66 -8.20 -1.95
N ILE A 72 -3.94 -7.89 -2.22
CA ILE A 72 -4.50 -8.00 -3.58
C ILE A 72 -4.00 -6.84 -4.45
N LEU A 73 -4.00 -5.62 -3.91
CA LEU A 73 -3.53 -4.43 -4.65
C LEU A 73 -2.04 -4.52 -5.01
N LEU A 74 -1.22 -5.00 -4.07
CA LEU A 74 0.24 -5.05 -4.18
C LEU A 74 0.77 -6.35 -4.77
N ALA A 75 -0.09 -7.33 -5.08
CA ALA A 75 0.35 -8.58 -5.72
C ALA A 75 0.96 -8.35 -7.11
N PRO A 76 0.32 -7.60 -8.03
CA PRO A 76 0.91 -7.31 -9.33
C PRO A 76 2.14 -6.41 -9.19
N GLU A 77 3.26 -6.83 -9.77
CA GLU A 77 4.52 -6.09 -9.68
C GLU A 77 4.41 -4.68 -10.28
N SER A 78 3.74 -4.51 -11.42
CA SER A 78 3.53 -3.21 -12.05
C SER A 78 2.85 -2.22 -11.10
N ILE A 79 1.78 -2.65 -10.46
CA ILE A 79 1.02 -1.83 -9.50
C ILE A 79 1.87 -1.52 -8.27
N ARG A 80 2.57 -2.51 -7.72
CA ARG A 80 3.45 -2.32 -6.57
C ARG A 80 4.56 -1.32 -6.88
N THR A 81 5.21 -1.44 -8.05
CA THR A 81 6.23 -0.51 -8.52
C THR A 81 5.68 0.92 -8.66
N ILE A 82 4.50 1.09 -9.27
CA ILE A 82 3.84 2.40 -9.37
C ILE A 82 3.66 2.99 -7.96
N LEU A 83 3.08 2.24 -7.03
CA LEU A 83 2.83 2.72 -5.66
C LEU A 83 4.12 2.99 -4.87
N SER A 84 5.19 2.21 -5.07
CA SER A 84 6.51 2.52 -4.52
C SER A 84 7.04 3.85 -5.04
N HIS A 85 6.93 4.12 -6.35
CA HIS A 85 7.28 5.43 -6.92
C HIS A 85 6.43 6.55 -6.32
N GLN A 86 5.13 6.33 -6.11
CA GLN A 86 4.26 7.32 -5.47
C GLN A 86 4.71 7.65 -4.05
N ILE A 87 5.08 6.65 -3.24
CA ILE A 87 5.61 6.87 -1.88
C ILE A 87 6.89 7.70 -1.94
N VAL A 88 7.82 7.35 -2.83
CA VAL A 88 9.08 8.09 -3.00
C VAL A 88 8.85 9.53 -3.45
N MET A 89 7.91 9.77 -4.35
CA MET A 89 7.52 11.12 -4.75
C MET A 89 7.03 11.93 -3.55
N ARG A 90 6.17 11.36 -2.70
CA ARG A 90 5.70 12.04 -1.48
C ARG A 90 6.80 12.33 -0.49
N LEU A 91 7.78 11.43 -0.31
CA LEU A 91 8.96 11.69 0.52
C LEU A 91 9.77 12.88 0.00
N ARG A 92 9.99 12.95 -1.33
CA ARG A 92 10.69 14.06 -1.98
C ARG A 92 9.93 15.38 -1.87
N ASP A 93 8.62 15.35 -2.13
CA ASP A 93 7.74 16.53 -2.03
C ASP A 93 7.70 17.08 -0.60
N ALA A 94 7.76 16.20 0.40
CA ALA A 94 7.86 16.55 1.81
C ALA A 94 9.29 16.92 2.26
N GLN A 95 10.25 16.96 1.34
CA GLN A 95 11.67 17.25 1.61
C GLN A 95 12.28 16.34 2.68
N ILE A 96 11.80 15.10 2.79
CA ILE A 96 12.36 14.09 3.69
C ILE A 96 13.69 13.62 3.10
N PRO A 97 14.80 13.66 3.85
CA PRO A 97 16.08 13.13 3.39
C PRO A 97 15.96 11.66 2.97
N THR A 98 16.73 11.26 1.96
CA THR A 98 16.83 9.86 1.55
C THR A 98 17.30 9.02 2.76
N PRO A 99 16.55 7.98 3.15
CA PRO A 99 16.94 7.15 4.28
C PRO A 99 18.15 6.29 3.91
N GLU A 100 18.98 5.94 4.90
CA GLU A 100 20.08 4.98 4.68
C GLU A 100 19.57 3.55 4.58
N TYR A 101 18.49 3.23 5.30
CA TYR A 101 17.84 1.93 5.32
C TYR A 101 16.33 2.03 5.08
N VAL A 102 15.76 1.00 4.44
CA VAL A 102 14.31 0.83 4.29
C VAL A 102 13.94 -0.58 4.73
N ALA A 103 12.90 -0.69 5.56
CA ALA A 103 12.32 -1.97 5.94
C ALA A 103 10.82 -1.98 5.68
N GLY A 104 10.35 -3.01 4.98
CA GLY A 104 8.92 -3.31 4.86
C GLY A 104 8.45 -4.14 6.06
N VAL A 105 7.37 -3.72 6.70
CA VAL A 105 6.75 -4.47 7.80
C VAL A 105 6.31 -5.86 7.30
N PRO A 106 6.57 -6.95 8.07
CA PRO A 106 6.25 -8.31 7.65
C PRO A 106 4.76 -8.53 7.34
N ASP A 107 4.46 -9.62 6.63
CA ASP A 107 3.12 -10.07 6.21
C ASP A 107 2.42 -9.21 5.13
N GLY A 108 2.70 -7.90 5.07
CA GLY A 108 2.01 -6.97 4.16
C GLY A 108 2.93 -6.18 3.22
N ALA A 109 4.06 -5.68 3.72
CA ALA A 109 4.80 -4.62 3.06
C ALA A 109 6.25 -4.96 2.68
N THR A 110 6.75 -6.17 2.95
CA THR A 110 8.15 -6.56 2.67
C THR A 110 8.57 -6.27 1.23
N ALA A 111 7.81 -6.73 0.24
CA ALA A 111 8.12 -6.50 -1.18
C ALA A 111 8.01 -5.02 -1.58
N LEU A 112 7.10 -4.27 -0.94
CA LEU A 112 6.94 -2.83 -1.15
C LEU A 112 8.16 -2.07 -0.62
N GLY A 113 8.64 -2.44 0.57
CA GLY A 113 9.85 -1.90 1.19
C GLY A 113 11.11 -2.15 0.34
N THR A 114 11.33 -3.38 -0.13
CA THR A 114 12.41 -3.72 -1.07
C THR A 114 12.37 -2.84 -2.32
N GLN A 115 11.21 -2.67 -2.96
CA GLN A 115 11.11 -1.80 -4.14
C GLN A 115 11.42 -0.33 -3.83
N ILE A 116 10.95 0.19 -2.69
CA ILE A 116 11.26 1.55 -2.26
C ILE A 116 12.77 1.71 -2.02
N ALA A 117 13.41 0.77 -1.32
CA ALA A 117 14.85 0.78 -1.06
C ALA A 117 15.65 0.91 -2.36
N ASN A 118 15.30 0.10 -3.36
CA ASN A 118 15.90 0.14 -4.68
C ASN A 118 15.69 1.48 -5.38
N ILE A 119 14.50 2.07 -5.33
CA ILE A 119 14.18 3.35 -5.98
C ILE A 119 14.96 4.51 -5.34
N VAL A 120 15.11 4.52 -4.00
CA VAL A 120 15.79 5.62 -3.30
C VAL A 120 17.31 5.40 -3.18
N GLY A 121 17.82 4.22 -3.53
CA GLY A 121 19.23 3.86 -3.38
C GLY A 121 19.64 3.58 -1.93
N ALA A 122 18.69 3.16 -1.09
CA ALA A 122 18.91 2.81 0.31
C ALA A 122 19.23 1.32 0.46
N ARG A 123 19.80 0.94 1.61
CA ARG A 123 20.01 -0.47 1.96
C ARG A 123 18.70 -1.09 2.45
N GLU A 124 18.48 -2.35 2.12
CA GLU A 124 17.36 -3.10 2.69
C GLU A 124 17.68 -3.50 4.14
N ALA A 125 16.77 -3.19 5.05
CA ALA A 125 16.75 -3.70 6.41
C ALA A 125 15.62 -4.75 6.55
N ARG A 126 15.88 -5.79 7.34
CA ARG A 126 14.98 -6.92 7.56
C ARG A 126 14.22 -6.76 8.86
N MET A 127 12.94 -7.07 8.80
CA MET A 127 12.08 -7.24 9.95
C MET A 127 11.46 -8.62 9.92
N GLU A 128 11.21 -9.19 11.09
CA GLU A 128 10.60 -10.50 11.26
C GLU A 128 9.53 -10.45 12.34
N LYS A 129 8.59 -11.39 12.30
CA LYS A 129 7.58 -11.55 13.34
C LYS A 129 7.98 -12.70 14.26
N THR A 130 8.46 -12.35 15.46
CA THR A 130 8.91 -13.31 16.48
C THR A 130 8.00 -13.20 17.70
N ASP A 131 7.42 -14.33 18.13
CA ASP A 131 6.49 -14.40 19.29
C ASP A 131 5.35 -13.35 19.24
N GLY A 132 4.80 -13.15 18.04
CA GLY A 132 3.72 -12.18 17.81
C GLY A 132 4.15 -10.72 17.78
N ARG A 133 5.45 -10.42 17.94
CA ARG A 133 6.03 -9.07 17.86
C ARG A 133 6.81 -8.90 16.57
N ILE A 134 6.72 -7.71 15.97
CA ILE A 134 7.55 -7.34 14.83
C ILE A 134 8.88 -6.82 15.37
N VAL A 135 9.99 -7.38 14.91
CA VAL A 135 11.35 -7.05 15.35
C VAL A 135 12.23 -6.73 14.15
N LEU A 136 13.08 -5.73 14.28
CA LEU A 136 14.15 -5.42 13.31
C LEU A 136 15.31 -6.39 13.55
N THR A 137 15.72 -7.14 12.53
CA THR A 137 16.81 -8.12 12.62
C THR A 137 18.10 -7.65 11.93
N THR A 138 18.04 -6.54 11.20
CA THR A 138 19.23 -5.87 10.67
C THR A 138 19.84 -4.93 11.71
N ASP A 139 21.12 -5.15 12.04
CA ASP A 139 21.88 -4.23 12.87
C ASP A 139 22.11 -2.91 12.13
N LEU A 140 21.69 -1.81 12.76
CA LEU A 140 21.86 -0.46 12.23
C LEU A 140 23.01 0.24 12.96
N PRO A 141 23.91 0.93 12.25
CA PRO A 141 24.89 1.81 12.88
C PRO A 141 24.21 2.91 13.71
N ASP A 142 24.89 3.37 14.75
CA ASP A 142 24.42 4.50 15.56
C ASP A 142 24.16 5.73 14.69
N GLY A 143 22.97 6.32 14.85
CA GLY A 143 22.55 7.50 14.09
C GLY A 143 22.05 7.20 12.67
N ALA A 144 22.05 5.93 12.23
CA ALA A 144 21.52 5.57 10.92
C ALA A 144 20.01 5.86 10.81
N THR A 145 19.60 6.34 9.64
CA THR A 145 18.20 6.63 9.33
C THR A 145 17.49 5.42 8.73
N LEU A 146 16.30 5.09 9.26
CA LEU A 146 15.46 3.98 8.80
C LEU A 146 14.08 4.49 8.38
N LEU A 147 13.63 4.08 7.20
CA LEU A 147 12.24 4.20 6.77
C LEU A 147 11.50 2.88 6.98
N LEU A 148 10.46 2.89 7.81
CA LEU A 148 9.52 1.79 7.95
C LEU A 148 8.38 1.96 6.93
N VAL A 149 8.09 0.90 6.19
CA VAL A 149 7.06 0.87 5.15
C VAL A 149 5.97 -0.11 5.54
N GLU A 150 4.72 0.35 5.59
CA GLU A 150 3.53 -0.46 5.82
C GLU A 150 2.61 -0.39 4.62
N ASP A 151 1.81 -1.43 4.39
CA ASP A 151 0.91 -1.53 3.24
C ASP A 151 -0.44 -0.83 3.48
N PHE A 152 -0.88 -0.77 4.74
CA PHE A 152 -2.10 -0.10 5.16
C PHE A 152 -2.06 0.26 6.65
N CYS A 153 -2.42 1.50 6.98
CA CYS A 153 -2.55 1.94 8.37
C CYS A 153 -4.02 2.10 8.74
N THR A 154 -4.50 1.35 9.74
CA THR A 154 -5.84 1.52 10.32
C THR A 154 -5.83 2.59 11.42
N ARG A 155 -5.70 2.17 12.70
CA ARG A 155 -5.50 3.06 13.85
C ARG A 155 -4.02 3.28 14.19
N GLY A 156 -3.11 2.70 13.41
CA GLY A 156 -1.68 2.76 13.67
C GLY A 156 -1.20 2.02 14.92
N THR A 157 -2.04 1.17 15.54
CA THR A 157 -1.68 0.42 16.76
C THR A 157 -0.60 -0.63 16.54
N GLY A 158 -0.22 -0.90 15.29
CA GLY A 158 0.91 -1.79 14.94
C GLY A 158 2.28 -1.11 15.00
N PHE A 159 2.34 0.22 15.17
CA PHE A 159 3.58 0.99 15.24
C PHE A 159 3.99 1.40 16.67
N VAL A 160 3.22 0.97 17.69
CA VAL A 160 3.40 1.33 19.11
C VAL A 160 3.89 0.13 19.90
#